data_AF-A0A6I5RDL5-F1
#
_entry.id   AF-A0A6I5RDL5-F1
#
_cell.length_a   1.000
_cell.length_b   1.000
_cell.length_c   1.000
_cell.angle_alpha   90.00
_cell.angle_beta   90.00
_cell.angle_gamma   90.00
#
_symmetry.space_group_name_H-M   'P 1'
#
loop_
_entity.id
_entity.type
_entity.pdbx_description
1 polymer ?
#
loop_
_entity_poly.entity_id
_entity_poly.type
_entity_poly.pdbx_seq_one_letter_code
_entity_poly.pdbx_strand_id
1 'polypeptide(L)'
;MQLTARAANLFKPNVNPNVWSQTTLAILRVVIGIMMVHNGQDKLADIESFSRAYVEYLGLPFPIFLSYIAAYTELIGAPLVAFGLFTRPAALGLFSTMCVAMYHHVSVAGLSLPYLELSAIYAASFLYFTINGAGLFSMDALIANWLDNTILSLKAKQIMRLEKSYQSADAAKDENVTV
;
A
#
# COMPACT_ATOMS: atom_id res chain seq x y z
N MET A 1 20.99 -5.17 8.05
CA MET A 1 20.02 -4.86 9.14
C MET A 1 19.25 -3.56 8.91
N GLN A 2 19.84 -2.49 8.34
CA GLN A 2 19.12 -1.23 8.10
C GLN A 2 18.07 -1.28 6.97
N LEU A 3 18.33 -2.03 5.90
CA LEU A 3 17.39 -2.21 4.78
C LEU A 3 16.09 -2.91 5.21
N THR A 4 16.19 -3.95 6.04
CA THR A 4 15.03 -4.70 6.55
C THR A 4 14.18 -3.88 7.52
N ALA A 5 14.79 -3.01 8.33
CA ALA A 5 14.05 -2.10 9.21
C ALA A 5 13.26 -1.03 8.43
N ARG A 6 13.82 -0.52 7.33
CA ARG A 6 13.10 0.42 6.44
C ARG A 6 11.94 -0.24 5.71
N ALA A 7 12.10 -1.49 5.27
CA ALA A 7 11.03 -2.25 4.63
C ALA A 7 9.85 -2.49 5.60
N ALA A 8 10.11 -2.80 6.87
CA ALA A 8 9.05 -2.99 7.87
C ALA A 8 8.19 -1.73 8.06
N ASN A 9 8.79 -0.53 7.99
CA ASN A 9 8.04 0.74 8.13
C ASN A 9 7.09 1.01 6.96
N LEU A 10 7.32 0.40 5.79
CA LEU A 10 6.42 0.52 4.65
C LEU A 10 5.10 -0.21 4.89
N PHE A 11 5.17 -1.39 5.54
CA PHE A 11 4.02 -2.25 5.82
C PHE A 11 3.34 -1.94 7.15
N LYS A 12 4.04 -1.27 8.08
CA LYS A 12 3.47 -0.88 9.37
C LYS A 12 2.34 0.13 9.19
N PRO A 13 1.09 -0.22 9.60
CA PRO A 13 -0.02 0.71 9.53
C PRO A 13 0.13 1.78 10.61
N ASN A 14 -0.29 3.01 10.30
CA ASN A 14 -0.25 4.15 11.21
C ASN A 14 -1.64 4.40 11.81
N VAL A 15 -2.10 3.49 12.68
CA VAL A 15 -3.46 3.49 13.22
C VAL A 15 -3.51 3.03 14.67
N ASN A 16 -4.54 3.45 15.41
CA ASN A 16 -4.74 3.07 16.81
C ASN A 16 -5.15 1.58 16.92
N PRO A 17 -4.58 0.78 17.84
CA PRO A 17 -4.90 -0.64 18.01
C PRO A 17 -6.31 -0.97 18.54
N ASN A 18 -7.24 -0.01 18.55
CA ASN A 18 -8.64 -0.25 18.86
C ASN A 18 -9.30 -1.21 17.86
N VAL A 19 -9.66 -2.41 18.32
CA VAL A 19 -10.23 -3.49 17.49
C VAL A 19 -11.43 -3.02 16.67
N TRP A 20 -12.37 -2.26 17.26
CA TRP A 20 -13.55 -1.77 16.54
C TRP A 20 -13.17 -0.84 15.38
N SER A 21 -12.25 0.11 15.64
CA SER A 21 -11.73 1.00 14.60
C SER A 21 -11.00 0.22 13.50
N GLN A 22 -10.29 -0.85 13.84
CA GLN A 22 -9.58 -1.68 12.86
C GLN A 22 -10.54 -2.54 12.05
N THR A 23 -11.60 -3.06 12.66
CA THR A 23 -12.64 -3.82 11.97
C THR A 23 -13.35 -2.93 10.95
N THR A 24 -13.79 -1.73 11.34
CA THR A 24 -14.47 -0.82 10.41
C THR A 24 -13.54 -0.37 9.29
N LEU A 25 -12.25 -0.15 9.59
CA LEU A 25 -11.27 0.16 8.57
C LEU A 25 -11.09 -0.99 7.56
N ALA A 26 -11.04 -2.24 8.03
CA ALA A 26 -10.95 -3.41 7.16
C ALA A 26 -12.20 -3.58 6.30
N ILE A 27 -13.40 -3.35 6.86
CA ILE A 27 -14.66 -3.36 6.11
C ILE A 27 -14.63 -2.30 5.01
N LEU A 28 -14.27 -1.05 5.36
CA LEU A 28 -14.15 0.03 4.39
C LEU A 28 -13.19 -0.36 3.26
N ARG A 29 -12.01 -0.86 3.61
CA ARG A 29 -10.97 -1.29 2.67
C ARG A 29 -11.47 -2.35 1.68
N VAL A 30 -12.16 -3.37 2.19
CA VAL A 30 -12.72 -4.46 1.37
C VAL A 30 -13.83 -3.93 0.47
N VAL A 31 -14.75 -3.12 1.00
CA VAL A 31 -15.87 -2.57 0.22
C VAL A 31 -15.36 -1.69 -0.92
N ILE A 32 -14.50 -0.70 -0.65
CA ILE A 32 -14.00 0.19 -1.73
C ILE A 32 -13.14 -0.57 -2.74
N GLY A 33 -12.38 -1.57 -2.28
CA GLY A 33 -11.55 -2.40 -3.15
C GLY A 33 -12.40 -3.27 -4.08
N ILE A 34 -13.43 -3.93 -3.56
CA ILE A 34 -14.34 -4.73 -4.40
C ILE A 34 -15.10 -3.84 -5.40
N MET A 35 -15.62 -2.70 -4.95
CA MET A 35 -16.41 -1.83 -5.84
C MET A 35 -15.55 -1.21 -6.96
N MET A 36 -14.27 -0.91 -6.70
CA MET A 36 -13.37 -0.36 -7.71
C MET A 36 -12.96 -1.37 -8.79
N VAL A 37 -13.09 -2.68 -8.55
CA VAL A 37 -12.84 -3.71 -9.59
C VAL A 37 -13.76 -3.50 -10.80
N HIS A 38 -15.02 -3.11 -10.57
CA HIS A 38 -15.99 -2.84 -11.63
C HIS A 38 -15.50 -1.73 -12.57
N ASN A 39 -14.94 -0.64 -12.02
CA ASN A 39 -14.42 0.46 -12.83
C ASN A 39 -13.29 0.03 -13.78
N GLY A 40 -12.43 -0.89 -13.33
CA GLY A 40 -11.36 -1.44 -14.16
C GLY A 40 -11.89 -2.37 -15.24
N GLN A 41 -12.90 -3.19 -14.92
CA GLN A 41 -13.57 -4.07 -15.88
C GLN A 41 -14.28 -3.28 -16.98
N ASP A 42 -15.00 -2.22 -16.61
CA ASP A 42 -15.71 -1.37 -17.58
C ASP A 42 -14.75 -0.70 -18.56
N LYS A 43 -13.58 -0.27 -18.08
CA LYS A 43 -12.53 0.28 -18.96
C LYS A 43 -11.99 -0.77 -19.94
N LEU A 44 -11.82 -2.02 -19.51
CA LEU A 44 -11.32 -3.10 -20.39
C LEU A 44 -12.38 -3.63 -21.34
N ALA A 45 -13.66 -3.50 -21.01
CA ALA A 45 -14.75 -3.97 -21.85
C ALA A 45 -14.79 -3.24 -23.20
N ASP A 46 -14.43 -1.96 -23.22
CA ASP A 46 -14.27 -1.16 -24.44
C ASP A 46 -13.14 -0.12 -24.25
N ILE A 47 -11.90 -0.60 -24.40
CA ILE A 47 -10.71 0.21 -24.12
C ILE A 47 -10.55 1.35 -25.13
N GLU A 48 -10.93 1.14 -26.38
CA GLU A 48 -10.88 2.16 -27.44
C GLU A 48 -11.85 3.30 -27.15
N SER A 49 -13.08 2.99 -26.74
CA SER A 49 -14.07 4.01 -26.37
C SER A 49 -13.61 4.80 -25.13
N PHE A 50 -13.13 4.12 -24.09
CA PHE A 50 -12.58 4.80 -22.91
C PHE A 50 -11.38 5.69 -23.28
N SER A 51 -10.50 5.22 -24.16
CA SER A 51 -9.34 5.96 -24.61
C SER A 51 -9.71 7.26 -25.32
N ARG A 52 -10.66 7.20 -26.26
CA ARG A 52 -11.17 8.39 -26.96
C ARG A 52 -11.89 9.35 -26.02
N ALA A 53 -12.75 8.83 -25.15
CA ALA A 53 -13.60 9.64 -24.28
C ALA A 53 -12.84 10.33 -23.15
N TYR A 54 -11.80 9.68 -22.60
CA TYR A 54 -11.04 10.19 -21.46
C TYR A 54 -9.65 10.66 -21.86
N VAL A 55 -8.81 9.76 -22.39
CA VAL A 55 -7.37 10.00 -22.49
C VAL A 55 -7.02 10.92 -23.66
N GLU A 56 -7.61 10.67 -24.84
CA GLU A 56 -7.47 11.56 -26.00
C GLU A 56 -8.11 12.93 -25.74
N TYR A 57 -9.28 12.95 -25.09
CA TYR A 57 -9.96 14.18 -24.71
C TYR A 57 -9.08 15.09 -23.84
N LEU A 58 -8.31 14.51 -22.92
CA LEU A 58 -7.35 15.24 -22.09
C LEU A 58 -6.05 15.60 -22.82
N GLY A 59 -5.86 15.17 -24.07
CA GLY A 59 -4.65 15.44 -24.85
C GLY A 59 -3.40 14.69 -24.37
N LEU A 60 -3.57 13.57 -23.66
CA LEU A 60 -2.44 12.79 -23.13
C LEU A 60 -1.79 11.93 -24.23
N PRO A 61 -0.46 11.76 -24.21
CA PRO A 61 0.24 10.93 -25.20
C PRO A 61 -0.06 9.44 -25.01
N PHE A 62 0.03 8.66 -26.09
CA PHE A 62 -0.19 7.21 -26.08
C PHE A 62 -1.53 6.79 -25.45
N PRO A 63 -2.67 7.27 -26.00
CA PRO A 63 -3.94 7.21 -25.30
C PRO A 63 -4.39 5.79 -24.96
N ILE A 64 -4.23 4.83 -25.89
CA ILE A 64 -4.57 3.41 -25.66
C ILE A 64 -3.69 2.80 -24.56
N PHE A 65 -2.40 3.11 -24.55
CA PHE A 65 -1.47 2.58 -23.55
C PHE A 65 -1.80 3.09 -22.15
N LEU A 66 -2.05 4.40 -22.00
CA LEU A 66 -2.45 4.99 -20.72
C LEU A 66 -3.83 4.47 -20.26
N SER A 67 -4.75 4.19 -21.18
CA SER A 67 -6.02 3.54 -20.86
C SER A 67 -5.82 2.16 -20.23
N TYR A 68 -4.93 1.33 -20.78
CA TYR A 68 -4.58 0.05 -20.17
C TYR A 68 -3.92 0.22 -18.80
N ILE A 69 -3.01 1.20 -18.64
CA ILE A 69 -2.42 1.47 -17.32
C ILE A 69 -3.50 1.81 -16.30
N ALA A 70 -4.44 2.71 -16.62
CA ALA A 70 -5.53 3.07 -15.72
C ALA A 70 -6.39 1.84 -15.38
N ALA A 71 -6.79 1.06 -16.39
CA ALA A 71 -7.64 -0.11 -16.21
C ALA A 71 -6.97 -1.21 -15.37
N TYR A 72 -5.71 -1.55 -15.64
CA TYR A 72 -4.97 -2.54 -14.85
C TYR A 72 -4.60 -2.03 -13.47
N THR A 73 -4.37 -0.73 -13.29
CA THR A 73 -4.18 -0.14 -11.96
C THR A 73 -5.41 -0.36 -11.10
N GLU A 74 -6.61 -0.19 -11.67
CA GLU A 74 -7.86 -0.45 -10.96
C GLU A 74 -8.10 -1.95 -10.74
N LEU A 75 -7.89 -2.77 -11.77
CA LEU A 75 -8.15 -4.21 -11.70
C LEU A 75 -7.20 -4.97 -10.76
N ILE A 76 -5.94 -4.52 -10.65
CA ILE A 76 -4.91 -5.16 -9.80
C ILE A 76 -4.82 -4.44 -8.46
N GLY A 77 -4.81 -3.11 -8.47
CA GLY A 77 -4.69 -2.30 -7.26
C GLY A 77 -5.87 -2.49 -6.32
N ALA A 78 -7.09 -2.65 -6.85
CA ALA A 78 -8.27 -2.74 -6.00
C ALA A 78 -8.35 -4.03 -5.17
N PRO A 79 -8.07 -5.23 -5.73
CA PRO A 79 -7.90 -6.45 -4.93
C PRO A 79 -6.74 -6.37 -3.93
N LEU A 80 -5.61 -5.78 -4.33
CA LEU A 80 -4.46 -5.57 -3.43
C LEU A 80 -4.85 -4.72 -2.22
N VAL A 81 -5.57 -3.62 -2.44
CA VAL A 81 -6.14 -2.82 -1.35
C VAL A 81 -7.12 -3.64 -0.53
N ALA A 82 -8.07 -4.35 -1.14
CA ALA A 82 -9.08 -5.14 -0.40
C ALA A 82 -8.44 -6.14 0.57
N PHE A 83 -7.48 -6.94 0.12
CA PHE A 83 -6.74 -7.88 0.96
C PHE A 83 -5.76 -7.20 1.93
N GLY A 84 -5.44 -5.94 1.67
CA GLY A 84 -4.47 -5.18 2.45
C GLY A 84 -3.04 -5.69 2.19
N LEU A 85 -2.69 -5.93 0.93
CA LEU A 85 -1.37 -6.37 0.47
C LEU A 85 -0.75 -5.30 -0.43
N PHE A 86 0.46 -4.83 -0.10
CA PHE A 86 1.09 -3.68 -0.75
C PHE A 86 0.15 -2.47 -0.81
N THR A 87 -0.56 -2.21 0.30
CA THR A 87 -1.72 -1.30 0.30
C THR A 87 -1.35 0.11 -0.08
N ARG A 88 -0.22 0.62 0.42
CA ARG A 88 0.22 2.00 0.13
C ARG A 88 0.47 2.25 -1.37
N PRO A 89 1.33 1.48 -2.06
CA PRO A 89 1.54 1.70 -3.49
C PRO A 89 0.29 1.37 -4.32
N ALA A 90 -0.49 0.35 -3.96
CA ALA A 90 -1.74 0.04 -4.65
C ALA A 90 -2.75 1.19 -4.52
N ALA A 91 -2.98 1.69 -3.31
CA ALA A 91 -3.87 2.81 -3.04
C ALA A 91 -3.37 4.12 -3.70
N LEU A 92 -2.05 4.34 -3.79
CA LEU A 92 -1.50 5.49 -4.50
C LEU A 92 -1.83 5.44 -6.00
N GLY A 93 -1.73 4.26 -6.61
CA GLY A 93 -2.15 4.05 -8.00
C GLY A 93 -3.64 4.36 -8.20
N LEU A 94 -4.50 3.78 -7.37
CA LEU A 94 -5.96 4.01 -7.42
C LEU A 94 -6.33 5.47 -7.15
N PHE A 95 -5.65 6.13 -6.20
CA PHE A 95 -5.80 7.56 -5.95
C PHE A 95 -5.48 8.37 -7.21
N SER A 96 -4.39 8.02 -7.89
CA SER A 96 -3.96 8.70 -9.11
C SER A 96 -4.99 8.56 -10.24
N THR A 97 -5.59 7.36 -10.44
CA THR A 97 -6.64 7.19 -11.46
C THR A 97 -7.89 8.00 -11.13
N MET A 98 -8.26 8.10 -9.85
CA MET A 98 -9.38 8.94 -9.42
C MET A 98 -9.11 10.44 -9.60
N CYS A 99 -7.88 10.91 -9.38
CA CYS A 99 -7.51 12.29 -9.67
C CYS A 99 -7.64 12.62 -11.17
N VAL A 100 -7.22 11.71 -12.05
CA VAL A 100 -7.39 11.88 -13.50
C VAL A 100 -8.88 11.88 -13.88
N ALA A 101 -9.68 10.98 -13.30
CA ALA A 101 -11.12 10.94 -13.52
C ALA A 101 -11.81 12.24 -13.06
N MET A 102 -11.46 12.76 -11.89
CA MET A 102 -11.96 14.05 -11.40
C MET A 102 -11.58 15.20 -12.34
N TYR A 103 -10.33 15.24 -12.81
CA TYR A 103 -9.88 16.28 -13.75
C TYR A 103 -10.66 16.23 -15.06
N HIS A 104 -10.91 15.03 -15.59
CA HIS A 104 -11.77 14.83 -16.75
C HIS A 104 -13.19 15.32 -16.51
N HIS A 105 -13.81 14.94 -15.39
CA HIS A 105 -15.17 15.38 -15.04
C HIS A 105 -15.27 16.91 -14.95
N VAL A 106 -14.28 17.58 -14.35
CA VAL A 106 -14.22 19.05 -14.31
C VAL A 106 -14.09 19.65 -15.71
N SER A 107 -13.30 19.01 -16.57
CA SER A 107 -13.07 19.50 -17.93
C SER A 107 -14.31 19.37 -18.82
N VAL A 108 -15.10 18.31 -18.65
CA VAL A 108 -16.33 18.06 -19.44
C VAL A 108 -17.54 18.80 -18.89
N ALA A 109 -17.73 18.81 -17.57
CA ALA A 109 -18.98 19.25 -16.93
C ALA A 109 -18.80 20.40 -15.93
N GLY A 110 -17.59 20.95 -15.78
CA GLY A 110 -17.27 21.93 -14.75
C GLY A 110 -17.34 21.34 -13.33
N LEU A 111 -17.53 22.19 -12.31
CA LEU A 111 -17.66 21.76 -10.91
C LEU A 111 -19.05 21.18 -10.59
N SER A 112 -19.49 20.20 -11.37
CA SER A 112 -20.76 19.51 -11.18
C SER A 112 -20.61 18.40 -10.12
N LEU A 113 -21.20 18.60 -8.94
CA LEU A 113 -21.12 17.65 -7.83
C LEU A 113 -21.56 16.22 -8.19
N PRO A 114 -22.67 16.00 -8.94
CA PRO A 114 -23.08 14.64 -9.31
C PRO A 114 -22.05 13.88 -10.16
N TYR A 115 -21.23 14.59 -10.95
CA TYR A 115 -20.16 13.95 -11.72
C TYR A 115 -18.93 13.69 -10.85
N LEU A 116 -18.67 14.53 -9.85
CA LEU A 116 -17.46 14.44 -9.03
C LEU A 116 -17.59 13.52 -7.83
N GLU A 117 -18.79 13.36 -7.26
CA GLU A 117 -19.02 12.72 -5.95
C GLU A 117 -18.34 11.36 -5.82
N LEU A 118 -18.54 10.46 -6.78
CA LEU A 118 -18.06 9.09 -6.69
C LEU A 118 -16.53 9.05 -6.78
N SER A 119 -15.96 9.76 -7.76
CA SER A 119 -14.52 9.86 -7.94
C SER A 119 -13.82 10.53 -6.74
N ALA A 120 -14.46 11.52 -6.12
CA ALA A 120 -13.94 12.20 -4.94
C ALA A 120 -13.97 11.32 -3.69
N ILE A 121 -15.04 10.55 -3.47
CA ILE A 121 -15.14 9.59 -2.36
C ILE A 121 -14.07 8.50 -2.49
N TYR A 122 -13.87 7.96 -3.69
CA TYR A 122 -12.80 6.99 -3.94
C TYR A 122 -11.42 7.61 -3.74
N ALA A 123 -11.17 8.80 -4.30
CA ALA A 123 -9.91 9.50 -4.12
C ALA A 123 -9.59 9.73 -2.63
N ALA A 124 -10.55 10.25 -1.86
CA ALA A 124 -10.37 10.47 -0.42
C ALA A 124 -10.09 9.15 0.33
N SER A 125 -10.81 8.08 -0.03
CA SER A 125 -10.62 6.76 0.57
C SER A 125 -9.23 6.19 0.27
N PHE A 126 -8.78 6.20 -0.99
CA PHE A 126 -7.47 5.70 -1.36
C PHE A 126 -6.33 6.59 -0.86
N LEU A 127 -6.54 7.90 -0.76
CA LEU A 127 -5.59 8.79 -0.10
C LEU A 127 -5.40 8.42 1.38
N TYR A 128 -6.50 8.11 2.08
CA TYR A 128 -6.42 7.61 3.45
C TYR A 128 -5.54 6.36 3.54
N PHE A 129 -5.75 5.36 2.68
CA PHE A 129 -4.96 4.12 2.68
C PHE A 129 -3.52 4.32 2.22
N THR A 130 -3.27 5.28 1.34
CA THR A 130 -1.91 5.68 0.92
C THR A 130 -1.10 6.20 2.10
N ILE A 131 -1.70 7.05 2.95
CA ILE A 131 -1.04 7.68 4.09
C ILE A 131 -0.99 6.73 5.29
N ASN A 132 -2.14 6.20 5.70
CA ASN A 132 -2.29 5.45 6.95
C ASN A 132 -1.96 3.96 6.81
N GLY A 133 -1.94 3.42 5.59
CA GLY A 133 -1.69 2.01 5.32
C GLY A 133 -2.91 1.13 5.59
N ALA A 134 -2.68 -0.18 5.63
CA ALA A 134 -3.73 -1.20 5.51
C ALA A 134 -4.60 -1.43 6.76
N GLY A 135 -4.16 -1.01 7.94
CA GLY A 135 -4.76 -1.40 9.22
C GLY A 135 -4.28 -2.76 9.74
N LEU A 136 -4.68 -3.13 10.95
CA LEU A 136 -4.21 -4.34 11.65
C LEU A 136 -4.76 -5.65 11.03
N PHE A 137 -5.96 -5.62 10.47
CA PHE A 137 -6.55 -6.78 9.78
C PHE A 137 -6.19 -6.76 8.29
N SER A 138 -4.91 -6.98 7.99
CA SER A 138 -4.34 -6.91 6.64
C SER A 138 -3.19 -7.90 6.44
N MET A 139 -2.89 -8.25 5.19
CA MET A 139 -1.68 -9.02 4.87
C MET A 139 -0.40 -8.23 5.16
N ASP A 140 -0.41 -6.91 4.94
CA ASP A 140 0.70 -6.01 5.27
C ASP A 140 1.07 -6.09 6.76
N ALA A 141 0.08 -6.11 7.66
CA ALA A 141 0.31 -6.26 9.10
C ALA A 141 0.90 -7.64 9.44
N LEU A 142 0.45 -8.71 8.78
CA LEU A 142 1.02 -10.06 8.97
C LEU A 142 2.49 -10.10 8.54
N ILE A 143 2.82 -9.51 7.38
CA ILE A 143 4.18 -9.42 6.87
C ILE A 143 5.05 -8.58 7.81
N ALA A 144 4.55 -7.44 8.29
CA ALA A 144 5.28 -6.58 9.23
C ALA A 144 5.61 -7.31 10.55
N ASN A 145 4.63 -8.01 11.13
CA ASN A 145 4.82 -8.79 12.36
C ASN A 145 5.83 -9.93 12.16
N TRP A 146 5.77 -10.63 11.02
CA TRP A 146 6.72 -11.68 10.69
C TRP A 146 8.16 -11.15 10.55
N LEU A 147 8.33 -10.00 9.89
CA LEU A 147 9.63 -9.33 9.74
C LEU A 147 10.19 -8.89 11.10
N ASP A 148 9.38 -8.28 11.95
CA ASP A 148 9.81 -7.81 13.28
C ASP A 148 10.28 -8.98 14.16
N ASN A 149 9.52 -10.07 14.23
CA ASN A 149 9.90 -11.28 14.98
C ASN A 149 11.23 -11.87 14.48
N THR A 150 11.42 -11.90 13.16
CA THR A 150 12.66 -12.39 12.55
C THR A 150 13.84 -11.49 12.94
N ILE A 151 13.69 -10.17 12.86
CA ILE A 151 14.74 -9.20 13.23
C ILE A 151 15.10 -9.31 14.72
N LEU A 152 14.11 -9.45 15.60
CA LEU A 152 14.33 -9.63 17.04
C LEU A 152 15.13 -10.90 17.33
N SER A 153 14.79 -12.02 16.67
CA SER A 153 15.51 -13.29 16.84
C SER A 153 16.98 -13.20 16.39
N LEU A 154 17.27 -12.46 15.31
CA LEU A 154 18.61 -12.25 14.81
C LEU A 154 19.45 -11.38 15.74
N LYS A 155 18.87 -10.30 16.28
CA LYS A 155 19.52 -9.45 17.27
C LYS A 155 19.86 -10.22 18.55
N ALA A 156 18.93 -11.03 19.05
CA ALA A 156 19.17 -11.87 20.23
C ALA A 156 20.34 -12.86 20.00
N LYS A 157 20.37 -13.52 18.84
CA LYS A 157 21.48 -14.41 18.47
C LYS A 157 22.83 -13.67 18.36
N GLN A 158 22.82 -12.44 17.85
CA GLN A 158 24.03 -11.63 17.75
C GLN A 158 24.55 -11.22 19.14
N ILE A 159 23.66 -10.80 20.05
CA ILE A 159 24.02 -10.45 21.43
C ILE A 159 24.62 -11.67 22.15
N MET A 160 23.98 -12.84 22.07
CA MET A 160 24.52 -14.07 22.69
C MET A 160 25.90 -14.46 22.15
N ARG A 161 26.16 -14.28 20.85
CA ARG A 161 27.49 -14.55 20.27
C ARG A 161 28.54 -13.57 20.76
N LEU A 162 28.18 -12.29 20.91
CA LEU A 162 29.07 -11.26 21.43
C LEU A 162 29.40 -11.50 22.90
N GLU A 163 28.39 -11.82 23.73
CA GLU A 163 28.59 -12.17 25.13
C GLU A 163 29.49 -13.40 25.29
N LYS A 164 29.26 -14.44 24.49
CA LYS A 164 30.14 -15.62 24.46
C LYS A 164 31.58 -15.27 24.07
N SER A 165 31.77 -14.39 23.07
CA SER A 165 33.11 -13.96 22.64
C SER A 165 33.83 -13.13 23.70
N TYR A 166 33.09 -12.30 24.44
CA TYR A 166 33.61 -11.50 25.54
C TYR A 166 34.06 -12.39 26.70
N GLN A 167 33.20 -13.34 27.12
CA GLN A 167 33.55 -14.30 28.17
C GLN A 167 34.79 -15.15 27.82
N SER A 168 34.91 -15.58 26.55
CA SER A 168 36.12 -16.30 26.12
C SER A 168 37.38 -15.43 26.10
N ALA A 169 37.25 -14.12 25.83
CA ALA A 169 38.38 -13.20 25.83
C ALA A 169 38.86 -12.87 27.25
N ASP A 170 37.95 -12.76 28.20
CA ASP A 170 38.28 -12.56 29.62
C ASP A 170 38.94 -13.82 30.22
N ALA A 171 38.41 -15.02 29.94
CA ALA A 171 39.02 -16.28 30.38
C ALA A 171 40.47 -16.45 29.88
N ALA A 172 40.76 -16.06 28.64
CA ALA A 172 42.10 -16.13 28.06
C ALA A 172 43.09 -15.10 28.67
N LYS A 173 42.61 -14.00 29.25
CA LYS A 173 43.47 -13.04 29.96
C LYS A 173 43.89 -13.55 31.32
N ASP A 174 42.97 -14.19 32.06
CA ASP A 174 43.26 -14.72 33.40
C ASP A 174 44.29 -15.87 33.35
N GLU A 175 44.26 -16.72 32.30
CA GLU A 175 45.28 -17.75 32.08
C GLU A 175 46.67 -17.19 31.79
N ASN A 176 46.78 -16.02 31.13
CA ASN A 176 48.08 -15.44 30.77
C ASN A 176 48.74 -14.60 31.89
N VAL A 177 48.01 -14.27 32.96
CA VAL A 177 48.55 -13.52 34.13
C VAL A 177 49.10 -14.47 35.20
N THR A 178 48.78 -15.76 35.11
CA THR A 178 49.19 -16.79 36.08
C THR A 178 50.45 -17.57 35.67
N VAL A 179 51.11 -17.17 34.58
CA VAL A 179 52.39 -17.70 34.08
C VAL A 179 53.47 -16.62 34.19
#